data_AF-A0A814YSV0-F1
#
_entry.id   AF-A0A814YSV0-F1
#
_cell.length_a   1.000
_cell.length_b   1.000
_cell.length_c   1.000
_cell.angle_alpha   90.00
_cell.angle_beta   90.00
_cell.angle_gamma   90.00
#
_symmetry.space_group_name_H-M   'P 1'
#
loop_
_entity.id
_entity.type
_entity.pdbx_description
1 polymer ?
#
loop_
_entity_poly.entity_id
_entity_poly.type
_entity_poly.pdbx_seq_one_letter_code
_entity_poly.pdbx_strand_id
1 'polypeptide(L)'
;MELIKYSNSQIDAYTNSLQVWCKLNNYSVFLLPCLSSTYITLASIDRFCSSSHREKLRKLSQVKVSCILIPSILLIWILFSSHVLILFDIMPITVTNPKGCGVPTNFYIFALIIDGYFFAIFNGVIVPLFLAIFGYLIYSNIQQNRRRVVPVWNANCYTYKTDGYTPKYGTK
;
A
#
# COMPACT_ATOMS: atom_id res chain seq x y z
N MET A 1 20.64 7.72 49.81
CA MET A 1 19.37 7.10 49.35
C MET A 1 18.81 7.79 48.11
N GLU A 2 18.89 9.13 48.03
CA GLU A 2 18.50 9.95 46.86
C GLU A 2 19.22 9.57 45.54
N LEU A 3 20.53 9.32 45.58
CA LEU A 3 21.32 8.97 44.38
C LEU A 3 20.93 7.62 43.76
N ILE A 4 20.48 6.66 44.57
CA ILE A 4 20.01 5.35 44.11
C ILE A 4 18.63 5.48 43.46
N LYS A 5 17.78 6.37 43.98
CA LYS A 5 16.49 6.69 43.32
C LYS A 5 16.70 7.35 41.96
N TYR A 6 17.67 8.25 41.85
CA TYR A 6 17.98 8.91 40.58
C TYR A 6 18.59 7.96 39.54
N SER A 7 19.47 7.04 39.95
CA SER A 7 20.01 6.04 39.02
C SER A 7 18.93 5.07 38.54
N ASN A 8 18.03 4.64 39.43
CA ASN A 8 16.94 3.73 39.07
C ASN A 8 15.93 4.40 38.13
N SER A 9 15.55 5.66 38.37
CA SER A 9 14.62 6.36 37.48
C SER A 9 15.16 6.59 36.06
N GLN A 10 16.47 6.84 35.91
CA GLN A 10 17.13 6.96 34.61
C GLN A 10 17.19 5.61 33.87
N ILE A 11 17.47 4.53 34.59
CA ILE A 11 17.48 3.17 34.04
C ILE A 11 16.07 2.77 33.59
N ASP A 12 15.05 3.08 34.39
CA ASP A 12 13.65 2.78 34.09
C ASP A 12 13.17 3.56 32.86
N ALA A 13 13.46 4.86 32.78
CA ALA A 13 13.11 5.69 31.62
C ALA A 13 13.76 5.18 30.32
N TYR A 14 15.05 4.82 30.37
CA TYR A 14 15.76 4.24 29.23
C TYR A 14 15.16 2.90 28.78
N THR A 15 14.79 2.03 29.73
CA THR A 15 14.16 0.74 29.41
C THR A 15 12.78 0.88 28.79
N ASN A 16 11.97 1.81 29.29
CA ASN A 16 10.65 2.07 28.75
C ASN A 16 10.74 2.60 27.32
N SER A 17 11.68 3.51 27.05
CA SER A 17 11.92 4.03 25.70
C SER A 17 12.33 2.92 24.71
N LEU A 18 13.26 2.05 25.12
CA LEU A 18 13.70 0.91 24.30
C LEU A 18 12.55 -0.08 24.04
N GLN A 19 11.65 -0.27 25.01
CA GLN A 19 10.52 -1.20 24.89
C GLN A 19 9.50 -0.69 23.88
N VAL A 20 9.15 0.59 23.98
CA VAL A 20 8.25 1.25 23.04
C VAL A 20 8.85 1.23 21.63
N TRP A 21 10.14 1.57 21.50
CA TRP A 21 10.81 1.56 20.20
C TRP A 21 10.81 0.17 19.57
N CYS A 22 11.09 -0.87 20.35
CA CYS A 22 11.09 -2.21 19.79
C CYS A 22 9.70 -2.65 19.31
N LYS A 23 8.67 -2.45 20.15
CA LYS A 23 7.29 -2.81 19.79
C LYS A 23 6.85 -2.09 18.53
N LEU A 24 7.13 -0.78 18.47
CA LEU A 24 6.78 0.04 17.32
C LEU A 24 7.54 -0.37 16.06
N ASN A 25 8.84 -0.67 16.16
CA ASN A 25 9.65 -1.09 15.02
C ASN A 25 9.15 -2.41 14.43
N ASN A 26 8.90 -3.43 15.25
CA ASN A 26 8.37 -4.71 14.77
C ASN A 26 6.96 -4.57 14.21
N TYR A 27 6.12 -3.76 14.86
CA TYR A 27 4.79 -3.42 14.36
C TYR A 27 4.85 -2.76 12.96
N SER A 28 5.72 -1.77 12.76
CA SER A 28 5.88 -1.10 11.48
C SER A 28 6.44 -2.02 10.40
N VAL A 29 7.41 -2.88 10.73
CA VAL A 29 7.99 -3.86 9.79
C VAL A 29 6.94 -4.87 9.32
N PHE A 30 5.97 -5.24 10.15
CA PHE A 30 4.88 -6.12 9.76
C PHE A 30 3.75 -5.36 9.00
N LEU A 31 3.33 -4.22 9.53
CA LEU A 31 2.18 -3.46 9.03
C LEU A 31 2.44 -2.83 7.65
N LEU A 32 3.59 -2.17 7.46
CA LEU A 32 3.87 -1.39 6.26
C LEU A 32 3.91 -2.24 4.98
N PRO A 33 4.58 -3.40 4.94
CA PRO A 33 4.57 -4.26 3.76
C PRO A 33 3.15 -4.80 3.47
N CYS A 34 2.41 -5.23 4.49
CA CYS A 34 1.05 -5.74 4.30
C CYS A 34 0.10 -4.67 3.71
N LEU A 35 0.18 -3.44 4.22
CA LEU A 35 -0.56 -2.29 3.68
C LEU A 35 -0.15 -1.99 2.24
N SER A 36 1.16 -1.89 1.97
CA SER A 36 1.69 -1.60 0.64
C SER A 36 1.22 -2.64 -0.38
N SER A 37 1.37 -3.92 -0.05
CA SER A 37 0.95 -5.07 -0.85
C SER A 37 -0.55 -5.09 -1.13
N THR A 38 -1.37 -4.69 -0.17
CA THR A 38 -2.84 -4.60 -0.35
C THR A 38 -3.21 -3.42 -1.25
N TYR A 39 -2.61 -2.25 -1.05
CA TYR A 39 -2.90 -1.08 -1.86
C TYR A 39 -2.46 -1.24 -3.31
N ILE A 40 -1.33 -1.91 -3.57
CA ILE A 40 -0.90 -2.17 -4.95
C ILE A 40 -1.83 -3.17 -5.66
N THR A 41 -2.37 -4.16 -4.96
CA THR A 41 -3.38 -5.06 -5.54
C THR A 41 -4.68 -4.30 -5.83
N LEU A 42 -5.15 -3.46 -4.91
CA LEU A 42 -6.33 -2.63 -5.12
C LEU A 42 -6.16 -1.63 -6.28
N ALA A 43 -5.00 -0.99 -6.38
CA ALA A 43 -4.69 -0.10 -7.50
C ALA A 43 -4.69 -0.86 -8.84
N SER A 44 -4.24 -2.11 -8.85
CA SER A 44 -4.30 -2.97 -10.04
C SER A 44 -5.74 -3.35 -10.39
N ILE A 45 -6.56 -3.66 -9.38
CA ILE A 45 -8.00 -3.92 -9.58
C ILE A 45 -8.70 -2.68 -10.13
N ASP A 46 -8.39 -1.50 -9.61
CA ASP A 46 -8.96 -0.23 -10.07
C ASP A 46 -8.60 0.06 -11.55
N ARG A 47 -7.33 -0.16 -11.93
CA ARG A 47 -6.88 -0.09 -13.33
C ARG A 47 -7.58 -1.12 -14.24
N PHE A 48 -7.84 -2.31 -13.74
CA PHE A 48 -8.63 -3.31 -14.46
C PHE A 48 -10.09 -2.86 -14.65
N CYS A 49 -10.72 -2.39 -13.58
CA CYS A 49 -12.11 -1.91 -13.59
C CYS A 49 -12.30 -0.70 -14.52
N SER A 50 -11.37 0.24 -14.53
CA SER A 50 -11.40 1.42 -15.41
C SER A 50 -11.15 1.09 -16.89
N SER A 51 -10.29 0.11 -17.18
CA SER A 51 -10.05 -0.36 -18.56
C SER A 51 -11.16 -1.28 -19.11
N SER A 52 -12.02 -1.80 -18.23
CA SER A 52 -13.10 -2.73 -18.61
C SER A 52 -14.26 -2.03 -19.30
N HIS A 53 -14.83 -2.68 -20.31
CA HIS A 53 -15.96 -2.17 -21.09
C HIS A 53 -17.31 -2.31 -20.38
N ARG A 54 -17.36 -3.06 -19.26
CA ARG A 54 -18.59 -3.29 -18.50
C ARG A 54 -18.85 -2.14 -17.55
N GLU A 55 -19.97 -1.44 -17.72
CA GLU A 55 -20.33 -0.30 -16.88
C GLU A 55 -20.39 -0.62 -15.38
N LYS A 56 -20.83 -1.84 -15.02
CA LYS A 56 -20.85 -2.32 -13.63
C LYS A 56 -19.46 -2.34 -12.99
N LEU A 57 -18.44 -2.75 -13.74
CA LEU A 57 -17.05 -2.76 -13.27
C LEU A 57 -16.48 -1.35 -13.21
N ARG A 58 -16.80 -0.50 -14.18
CA ARG A 58 -16.38 0.91 -14.18
C ARG A 58 -16.96 1.69 -12.99
N LYS A 59 -18.16 1.35 -12.51
CA LYS A 59 -18.75 1.94 -11.30
C LYS A 59 -17.98 1.62 -10.01
N LEU A 60 -17.23 0.51 -9.96
CA LEU A 60 -16.39 0.17 -8.81
C LEU A 60 -15.16 1.07 -8.68
N SER A 61 -14.67 1.62 -9.79
CA SER A 61 -13.54 2.56 -9.85
C SER A 61 -13.95 4.01 -9.50
N GLN A 62 -15.12 4.20 -8.87
CA GLN A 62 -15.53 5.53 -8.44
C GLN A 62 -14.76 5.97 -7.19
N VAL A 63 -14.31 7.23 -7.20
CA VAL A 63 -13.61 7.88 -6.08
C VAL A 63 -14.38 7.73 -4.75
N LYS A 64 -15.72 7.78 -4.80
CA LYS A 64 -16.59 7.59 -3.63
C LYS A 64 -16.37 6.24 -2.94
N VAL A 65 -16.17 5.18 -3.72
CA VAL A 65 -15.93 3.83 -3.21
C VAL A 65 -14.52 3.74 -2.61
N SER A 66 -13.52 4.29 -3.31
CA SER A 66 -12.13 4.32 -2.82
C SER A 66 -11.98 5.08 -1.50
N CYS A 67 -12.72 6.18 -1.32
CA CYS A 67 -12.73 6.94 -0.06
C CYS A 67 -13.27 6.14 1.14
N ILE A 68 -14.08 5.10 0.91
CA ILE A 68 -14.60 4.24 1.98
C ILE A 68 -13.69 3.01 2.15
N LEU A 69 -13.21 2.42 1.04
CA LEU A 69 -12.38 1.23 1.05
C LEU A 69 -10.98 1.47 1.65
N ILE A 70 -10.33 2.57 1.32
CA ILE A 70 -8.98 2.85 1.83
C ILE A 70 -8.94 2.93 3.37
N PRO A 71 -9.75 3.77 4.04
CA PRO A 71 -9.70 3.85 5.51
C PRO A 71 -10.21 2.58 6.19
N SER A 72 -11.17 1.87 5.61
CA SER A 72 -11.63 0.59 6.19
C SER A 72 -10.54 -0.47 6.16
N ILE A 73 -9.78 -0.56 5.06
CA ILE A 73 -8.65 -1.49 4.93
C ILE A 73 -7.51 -1.10 5.87
N LEU A 74 -7.20 0.19 5.98
CA LEU A 74 -6.24 0.70 6.95
C LEU A 74 -6.61 0.26 8.38
N LEU A 75 -7.87 0.46 8.78
CA LEU A 75 -8.35 0.09 10.11
C LEU A 75 -8.23 -1.43 10.33
N ILE A 76 -8.66 -2.25 9.37
CA ILE A 76 -8.56 -3.71 9.47
C ILE A 76 -7.11 -4.15 9.70
N TRP A 77 -6.15 -3.60 8.95
CA TRP A 77 -4.74 -3.95 9.12
C TRP A 77 -4.14 -3.43 10.43
N ILE A 78 -4.54 -2.25 10.90
CA ILE A 78 -4.13 -1.71 12.21
C ILE A 78 -4.61 -2.62 13.34
N LEU A 79 -5.90 -3.01 13.30
CA LEU A 79 -6.48 -3.94 14.27
C LEU A 79 -5.84 -5.32 14.18
N PHE A 80 -5.61 -5.83 12.97
CA PHE A 80 -4.97 -7.11 12.77
C PHE A 80 -3.56 -7.08 13.35
N SER A 81 -2.72 -6.12 12.96
CA SER A 81 -1.33 -6.01 13.43
C SER A 81 -1.19 -5.71 14.93
N SER A 82 -2.28 -5.41 15.65
CA SER A 82 -2.24 -5.12 17.09
C SER A 82 -1.67 -6.28 17.92
N HIS A 83 -1.78 -7.53 17.45
CA HIS A 83 -1.19 -8.69 18.12
C HIS A 83 0.33 -8.56 18.30
N VAL A 84 1.03 -7.96 17.33
CA VAL A 84 2.49 -7.73 17.37
C VAL A 84 2.88 -6.83 18.54
N LEU A 85 2.09 -5.81 18.87
CA LEU A 85 2.37 -4.90 20.01
C LEU A 85 2.26 -5.60 21.37
N ILE A 86 1.43 -6.63 21.44
CA ILE A 86 1.17 -7.40 22.67
C ILE A 86 2.20 -8.52 22.85
N LEU A 87 2.58 -9.18 21.75
CA LEU A 87 3.44 -10.37 21.76
C LEU A 87 4.93 -10.08 21.93
N PHE A 88 5.41 -8.94 21.42
CA PHE A 88 6.81 -8.58 21.50
C PHE A 88 7.13 -7.96 22.85
N ASP A 89 8.17 -8.46 23.51
CA ASP A 89 8.66 -7.87 24.75
C ASP A 89 10.19 -7.81 24.81
N ILE A 90 10.72 -7.01 25.73
CA ILE A 90 12.16 -6.99 25.99
C ILE A 90 12.53 -8.25 26.76
N MET A 91 13.35 -9.10 26.15
CA MET A 91 13.90 -10.27 26.81
C MET A 91 15.31 -9.95 27.33
N PRO A 92 15.66 -10.34 28.57
CA PRO A 92 17.05 -10.28 29.01
C PRO A 92 17.85 -11.36 28.26
N ILE A 93 18.69 -10.95 27.29
CA ILE A 93 19.68 -11.85 26.68
C ILE A 93 20.95 -11.73 27.53
N THR A 94 21.33 -12.76 28.28
CA THR A 94 22.61 -12.80 29.02
C THR A 94 23.68 -13.55 28.22
N VAL A 95 24.94 -13.11 28.21
CA VAL A 95 25.92 -13.39 29.30
C VAL A 95 26.40 -12.14 30.07
N THR A 96 26.24 -10.90 29.56
CA THR A 96 26.61 -9.64 30.28
C THR A 96 25.74 -8.40 29.92
N ASN A 97 24.47 -8.59 29.50
CA ASN A 97 23.46 -7.58 29.10
C ASN A 97 23.66 -6.89 27.73
N PRO A 98 23.08 -7.46 26.68
CA PRO A 98 22.31 -6.65 25.73
C PRO A 98 20.84 -7.07 25.75
N LYS A 99 19.94 -6.16 26.15
CA LYS A 99 18.49 -6.34 26.07
C LYS A 99 18.09 -6.54 24.62
N GLY A 100 17.76 -7.77 24.24
CA GLY A 100 17.23 -8.06 22.93
C GLY A 100 15.73 -7.97 22.94
N CYS A 101 15.16 -7.73 21.77
CA CYS A 101 13.73 -7.70 21.62
C CYS A 101 13.27 -8.88 20.79
N GLY A 102 12.32 -9.61 21.33
CA GLY A 102 11.84 -10.84 20.74
C GLY A 102 10.54 -11.30 21.38
N VAL A 103 10.05 -12.43 20.90
CA VAL A 103 8.82 -13.02 21.41
C VAL A 103 9.17 -13.98 22.55
N PRO A 104 8.43 -13.96 23.69
CA PRO A 104 8.58 -14.94 24.74
C PRO A 104 8.46 -16.38 24.21
N THR A 105 9.26 -17.28 24.77
CA THR A 105 9.24 -18.72 24.41
C THR A 105 7.84 -19.32 24.44
N ASN A 106 6.97 -18.86 25.36
CA ASN A 106 5.58 -19.32 25.49
C ASN A 106 4.70 -18.95 24.29
N PHE A 107 5.01 -17.87 23.57
CA PHE A 107 4.23 -17.39 22.41
C PHE A 107 4.97 -17.55 21.08
N TYR A 108 6.16 -18.15 21.09
CA TYR A 108 7.02 -18.29 19.92
C TYR A 108 6.33 -19.00 18.75
N ILE A 109 5.59 -20.09 19.01
CA ILE A 109 4.87 -20.85 17.98
C ILE A 109 3.79 -19.98 17.32
N PHE A 110 3.06 -19.20 18.12
CA PHE A 110 2.01 -18.31 17.63
C PHE A 110 2.59 -17.24 16.69
N ALA A 111 3.67 -16.58 17.11
CA ALA A 111 4.37 -15.59 16.29
C ALA A 111 4.95 -16.22 15.01
N LEU A 112 5.51 -17.43 15.06
CA LEU A 112 6.05 -18.09 13.87
C LEU A 112 4.96 -18.39 12.83
N ILE A 113 3.79 -18.86 13.27
CA ILE A 113 2.68 -19.18 12.36
C ILE A 113 2.04 -17.91 11.78
N ILE A 114 1.75 -16.91 12.62
CA ILE A 114 1.05 -15.70 12.15
C ILE A 114 2.02 -14.70 11.50
N ASP A 115 3.11 -14.34 12.17
CA ASP A 115 4.03 -13.32 11.65
C ASP A 115 4.95 -13.89 10.57
N GLY A 116 5.35 -15.16 10.68
CA GLY A 116 6.23 -15.80 9.71
C GLY A 116 5.47 -16.38 8.52
N TYR A 117 4.67 -17.41 8.76
CA TYR A 117 4.06 -18.21 7.70
C TYR A 117 2.98 -17.45 6.93
N PHE A 118 2.04 -16.80 7.63
CA PHE A 118 0.98 -16.03 6.98
C PHE A 118 1.56 -14.83 6.21
N PHE A 119 2.52 -14.10 6.78
CA PHE A 119 3.19 -12.99 6.09
C PHE A 119 3.89 -13.44 4.81
N ALA A 120 4.65 -14.55 4.89
CA ALA A 120 5.38 -15.09 3.75
C ALA A 120 4.45 -15.55 2.63
N ILE A 121 3.34 -16.21 2.96
CA ILE A 121 2.35 -16.63 1.95
C ILE A 121 1.64 -15.43 1.35
N PHE A 122 1.19 -14.50 2.19
CA PHE A 122 0.42 -13.34 1.73
C PHE A 122 1.25 -12.46 0.80
N ASN A 123 2.44 -12.02 1.26
CA ASN A 123 3.30 -11.12 0.50
C ASN A 123 4.11 -11.84 -0.58
N GLY A 124 4.51 -13.10 -0.34
CA GLY A 124 5.37 -13.85 -1.26
C GLY A 124 4.63 -14.60 -2.37
N VAL A 125 3.37 -14.99 -2.16
CA VAL A 125 2.62 -15.82 -3.12
C VAL A 125 1.32 -15.16 -3.53
N ILE A 126 0.44 -14.84 -2.57
CA ILE A 126 -0.92 -14.38 -2.86
C ILE A 126 -0.89 -13.06 -3.63
N VAL A 127 -0.21 -12.04 -3.10
CA VAL A 127 -0.17 -10.70 -3.71
C VAL A 127 0.45 -10.73 -5.11
N PRO A 128 1.62 -11.35 -5.34
CA PRO A 128 2.19 -11.49 -6.69
C PRO A 128 1.27 -12.22 -7.67
N LEU A 129 0.59 -13.30 -7.24
CA LEU A 129 -0.36 -14.01 -8.09
C LEU A 129 -1.54 -13.12 -8.50
N PHE A 130 -2.14 -12.40 -7.55
CA PHE A 130 -3.20 -11.45 -7.87
C PHE A 130 -2.74 -10.35 -8.83
N LEU A 131 -1.54 -9.78 -8.60
CA LEU A 131 -0.96 -8.78 -9.50
C LEU A 131 -0.70 -9.35 -10.90
N ALA A 132 -0.23 -10.59 -11.01
CA ALA A 132 -0.01 -11.24 -12.29
C ALA A 132 -1.33 -11.46 -13.06
N ILE A 133 -2.37 -11.94 -12.35
CA ILE A 133 -3.71 -12.15 -12.94
C ILE A 133 -4.30 -10.82 -13.42
N PHE A 134 -4.36 -9.80 -12.55
CA PHE A 134 -4.93 -8.51 -12.93
C PHE A 134 -4.07 -7.78 -13.96
N GLY A 135 -2.74 -7.90 -13.89
CA GLY A 135 -1.83 -7.38 -14.91
C GLY A 135 -2.09 -7.99 -16.29
N TYR A 136 -2.27 -9.31 -16.36
CA TYR A 136 -2.64 -9.99 -17.60
C TYR A 136 -4.00 -9.54 -18.14
N LEU A 137 -5.00 -9.42 -17.26
CA LEU A 137 -6.35 -8.96 -17.64
C LEU A 137 -6.34 -7.51 -18.17
N ILE A 138 -5.59 -6.61 -17.51
CA ILE A 138 -5.39 -5.23 -17.98
C ILE A 138 -4.74 -5.24 -19.36
N TYR A 139 -3.68 -6.03 -19.55
CA TYR A 139 -3.00 -6.13 -20.84
C TYR A 139 -3.95 -6.59 -21.95
N SER A 140 -4.76 -7.62 -21.69
CA SER A 140 -5.77 -8.10 -22.64
C SER A 140 -6.79 -7.02 -22.99
N ASN A 141 -7.31 -6.28 -21.99
CA ASN A 141 -8.28 -5.20 -22.22
C ASN A 141 -7.68 -4.06 -23.07
N ILE A 142 -6.43 -3.68 -22.79
CA ILE A 142 -5.73 -2.62 -23.54
C ILE A 142 -5.51 -3.07 -24.99
N GLN A 143 -5.09 -4.31 -25.22
CA GLN A 143 -4.89 -4.83 -26.59
C GLN A 143 -6.21 -4.85 -27.39
N GLN A 144 -7.32 -5.23 -26.75
CA GLN A 144 -8.64 -5.16 -27.38
C GLN A 144 -9.07 -3.73 -27.71
N ASN A 145 -8.82 -2.77 -26.81
CA ASN A 145 -9.13 -1.36 -27.04
C ASN A 145 -8.26 -0.78 -28.17
N ARG A 146 -6.95 -1.08 -28.22
CA ARG A 146 -6.06 -0.63 -29.31
C ARG A 146 -6.52 -1.08 -30.69
N ARG A 147 -7.12 -2.28 -30.80
CA ARG A 147 -7.67 -2.79 -32.08
C ARG A 147 -8.94 -2.07 -32.52
N ARG A 148 -9.69 -1.45 -31.60
CA ARG A 148 -10.95 -0.74 -31.90
C ARG A 148 -10.74 0.73 -32.23
N VAL A 149 -9.76 1.38 -31.60
CA VAL A 149 -9.44 2.78 -31.86
C VAL A 149 -8.46 2.86 -33.04
N VAL A 150 -8.96 2.60 -34.25
CA VAL A 150 -8.25 3.05 -35.45
C VAL A 150 -8.39 4.58 -35.44
N PRO A 151 -7.30 5.36 -35.44
CA PRO A 151 -7.41 6.80 -35.58
C PRO A 151 -8.11 7.07 -36.91
N VAL A 152 -9.33 7.59 -36.86
CA VAL A 152 -9.94 8.20 -38.04
C VAL A 152 -9.05 9.40 -38.33
N TRP A 153 -8.14 9.25 -39.29
CA TRP A 153 -7.46 10.36 -39.93
C TRP A 153 -8.53 11.21 -40.60
N ASN A 154 -9.11 12.15 -39.85
CA ASN A 154 -9.91 13.20 -40.44
C ASN A 154 -8.96 14.06 -41.28
N ALA A 155 -8.80 13.68 -42.55
CA ALA A 155 -8.09 14.46 -43.58
C ALA A 155 -8.73 15.85 -43.83
N ASN A 156 -9.83 16.18 -43.13
CA ASN A 156 -10.58 17.42 -43.27
C ASN A 156 -10.13 18.54 -42.32
N CYS A 157 -9.04 18.37 -41.56
CA CYS A 157 -8.48 19.43 -40.71
C CYS A 157 -7.34 20.20 -41.40
N TYR A 158 -7.48 20.50 -42.70
CA TYR A 158 -6.61 21.44 -43.43
C TYR A 158 -7.36 22.42 -44.33
N THR A 159 -8.68 22.55 -44.24
CA THR A 159 -9.35 23.73 -44.80
C THR A 159 -9.38 24.81 -43.74
N TYR A 160 -8.24 25.48 -43.56
CA TYR A 160 -8.23 26.83 -43.01
C TYR A 160 -9.11 27.67 -43.95
N LYS A 161 -10.25 28.07 -43.42
CA LYS A 161 -11.26 28.88 -44.07
C LYS A 161 -10.62 30.23 -44.45
N THR A 162 -10.13 30.38 -45.69
CA THR A 162 -9.82 31.69 -46.27
C THR A 162 -11.14 32.32 -46.72
N ASP A 163 -12.00 32.67 -45.76
CA ASP A 163 -13.12 33.57 -46.04
C ASP A 163 -12.53 34.96 -46.28
N GLY A 164 -12.86 35.53 -47.44
CA GLY A 164 -12.27 36.73 -48.01
C GLY A 164 -12.17 37.91 -47.05
N TYR A 165 -10.95 38.39 -46.87
CA TYR A 165 -10.66 39.73 -46.42
C TYR A 165 -10.00 40.45 -47.59
N THR A 166 -10.75 41.27 -48.32
CA THR A 166 -10.21 42.19 -49.32
C THR A 166 -9.63 43.41 -48.61
N PRO A 167 -8.31 43.68 -48.68
CA PRO A 167 -7.78 44.94 -48.21
C PRO A 167 -8.19 46.06 -49.18
N LYS A 168 -9.03 47.00 -48.70
CA LYS A 168 -9.27 48.26 -49.41
C LYS A 168 -7.99 49.08 -49.41
N TYR A 169 -7.35 49.19 -50.56
CA TYR A 169 -6.36 50.23 -50.82
C TYR A 169 -7.09 51.56 -51.01
N GLY A 170 -6.96 52.47 -50.04
CA GLY A 170 -7.36 53.86 -50.19
C GLY A 170 -6.30 54.60 -50.99
N THR A 171 -6.63 54.99 -52.22
CA THR A 171 -5.92 56.01 -52.99
C THR A 171 -6.69 57.33 -52.89
N LYS A 172 -6.00 58.33 -52.33
CA LYS A 172 -6.07 59.79 -52.53
C LYS A 172 -7.42 60.45 -52.79
#